data_AF-A0A5M7QGN4-F1
#
_entry.id   AF-A0A5M7QGN4-F1
#
_cell.length_a   1.000
_cell.length_b   1.000
_cell.length_c   1.000
_cell.angle_alpha   90.00
_cell.angle_beta   90.00
_cell.angle_gamma   90.00
#
_symmetry.space_group_name_H-M   'P 1'
#
loop_
_entity.id
_entity.type
_entity.pdbx_description
1 polymer ?
#
loop_
_entity_poly.entity_id
_entity_poly.type
_entity_poly.pdbx_seq_one_letter_code
_entity_poly.pdbx_strand_id
1 'polypeptide(L)'
;MKTGILLADTALFFGGLGCCLLVLSLVLFLIKRQDYYGLVSSYREKYTLPGPCAFYYTTGFFGVFPLLRFFIKLSQRKKIRFISLNDPGYAFFDDKKHQIHAWMKLYSLLWFAATACYILFAVFGLLLP
;
A
#
# COMPACT_ATOMS: atom_id res chain seq x y z
N MET A 1 -21.55 -31.42 9.41
CA MET A 1 -21.86 -30.35 10.39
C MET A 1 -20.61 -29.70 10.99
N LYS A 2 -19.66 -30.45 11.59
CA LYS A 2 -18.46 -29.87 12.23
C LYS A 2 -17.51 -29.13 11.29
N THR A 3 -17.32 -29.62 10.06
CA THR A 3 -16.39 -29.00 9.08
C THR A 3 -16.87 -27.65 8.56
N GLY A 4 -18.19 -27.48 8.34
CA GLY A 4 -18.76 -26.22 7.87
C GLY A 4 -18.65 -25.11 8.92
N ILE A 5 -18.90 -25.43 10.19
CA ILE A 5 -18.72 -24.49 11.31
C ILE A 5 -17.24 -24.06 11.41
N LEU A 6 -16.31 -25.00 11.34
CA LEU A 6 -14.88 -24.69 11.39
C LEU A 6 -14.42 -23.82 10.21
N LEU A 7 -14.94 -24.05 9.00
CA LEU A 7 -14.67 -23.20 7.83
C LEU A 7 -15.23 -21.78 8.01
N ALA A 8 -16.45 -21.66 8.55
CA ALA A 8 -17.05 -20.36 8.86
C ALA A 8 -16.23 -19.58 9.90
N ASP A 9 -15.85 -20.21 11.01
CA ASP A 9 -15.06 -19.58 12.06
C ASP A 9 -13.69 -19.14 11.54
N THR A 10 -13.05 -19.97 10.72
CA THR A 10 -11.75 -19.66 10.08
C THR A 10 -11.89 -18.48 9.12
N ALA A 11 -12.94 -18.47 8.28
CA ALA A 11 -13.21 -17.36 7.40
C ALA A 11 -13.39 -16.06 8.22
N LEU A 12 -14.31 -16.06 9.19
CA LEU A 12 -14.58 -14.88 10.03
C LEU A 12 -13.32 -14.39 10.75
N PHE A 13 -12.48 -15.29 11.24
CA PHE A 13 -11.20 -14.93 11.84
C PHE A 13 -10.31 -14.15 10.87
N PHE A 14 -10.08 -14.66 9.65
CA PHE A 14 -9.28 -13.95 8.65
C PHE A 14 -9.92 -12.64 8.19
N GLY A 15 -11.24 -12.60 8.04
CA GLY A 15 -11.97 -11.37 7.73
C GLY A 15 -11.78 -10.30 8.81
N GLY A 16 -11.96 -10.68 10.08
CA GLY A 16 -11.75 -9.81 11.24
C GLY A 16 -10.30 -9.33 11.37
N LEU A 17 -9.32 -10.23 11.19
CA LEU A 17 -7.90 -9.87 11.20
C LEU A 17 -7.56 -8.89 10.08
N GLY A 18 -8.10 -9.09 8.88
CA GLY A 18 -7.97 -8.16 7.75
C GLY A 18 -8.51 -6.76 8.09
N CYS A 19 -9.67 -6.68 8.73
CA CYS A 19 -10.23 -5.43 9.22
C CYS A 19 -9.32 -4.74 10.25
N CYS A 20 -8.83 -5.48 11.25
CA CYS A 20 -7.90 -4.95 12.25
C CYS A 20 -6.62 -4.37 11.61
N LEU A 21 -6.05 -5.06 10.63
CA LEU A 21 -4.87 -4.59 9.89
C LEU A 21 -5.16 -3.31 9.08
N LEU A 22 -6.34 -3.20 8.48
CA LEU A 22 -6.76 -1.97 7.80
C LEU A 22 -6.91 -0.80 8.79
N VAL A 23 -7.53 -1.03 9.96
CA VAL A 23 -7.65 -0.01 11.01
C VAL A 23 -6.28 0.46 11.49
N LEU A 24 -5.34 -0.47 11.74
CA LEU A 24 -3.97 -0.12 12.10
C LEU A 24 -3.28 0.71 11.01
N SER A 25 -3.49 0.35 9.73
CA SER A 25 -2.96 1.14 8.62
C SER A 25 -3.60 2.53 8.55
N LEU A 26 -4.89 2.68 8.87
CA LEU A 26 -5.57 3.97 8.93
C LEU A 26 -4.97 4.85 10.03
N VAL A 27 -4.76 4.30 11.23
CA VAL A 27 -4.10 5.03 12.33
C VAL A 27 -2.70 5.46 11.91
N LEU A 28 -1.92 4.56 11.30
CA LEU A 28 -0.58 4.90 10.79
C LEU A 28 -0.62 6.01 9.73
N PHE A 29 -1.61 5.98 8.83
CA PHE A 29 -1.82 7.06 7.86
C PHE A 29 -2.14 8.38 8.54
N LEU A 30 -3.03 8.40 9.52
CA LEU A 30 -3.38 9.64 10.23
C LEU A 30 -2.17 10.26 10.91
N ILE A 31 -1.29 9.45 11.50
CA ILE A 31 -0.04 9.89 12.12
C ILE A 31 0.96 10.38 11.06
N LYS A 32 1.06 9.69 9.91
CA LYS A 32 2.07 9.94 8.87
C LYS A 32 1.58 10.72 7.65
N ARG A 33 0.38 11.29 7.72
CA ARG A 33 -0.24 12.01 6.59
C ARG A 33 0.62 13.19 6.13
N GLN A 34 1.22 13.94 7.06
CA GLN A 34 2.04 15.11 6.72
C GLN A 34 3.33 14.67 6.00
N ASP A 35 4.02 13.66 6.53
CA ASP A 35 5.20 13.06 5.89
C ASP A 35 4.88 12.54 4.48
N TYR A 36 3.72 11.89 4.32
CA TYR A 36 3.23 11.41 3.03
C TYR A 36 3.00 12.55 2.04
N TYR A 37 2.21 13.57 2.41
CA TYR A 37 1.92 14.69 1.52
C TYR A 37 3.18 15.49 1.18
N GLY A 38 4.10 15.67 2.14
CA GLY A 38 5.38 16.34 1.92
C GLY A 38 6.29 15.57 0.94
N LEU A 39 6.29 14.23 1.00
CA LEU A 39 7.02 13.41 0.02
C LEU A 39 6.44 13.59 -1.39
N VAL A 40 5.11 13.52 -1.52
CA VAL A 40 4.45 13.66 -2.81
C VAL A 40 4.61 15.06 -3.39
N SER A 41 4.49 16.11 -2.56
CA SER A 41 4.69 17.49 -3.01
C SER A 41 6.12 17.72 -3.48
N SER A 42 7.12 17.25 -2.72
CA SER A 42 8.53 17.34 -3.10
C SER A 42 8.82 16.66 -4.44
N TYR A 43 8.17 15.53 -4.72
CA TYR A 43 8.29 14.88 -6.02
C TYR A 43 7.66 15.72 -7.13
N ARG A 44 6.44 16.24 -6.89
CA ARG A 44 5.68 17.03 -7.86
C ARG A 44 6.29 18.39 -8.19
N GLU A 45 7.14 18.94 -7.34
CA GLU A 45 7.88 20.18 -7.61
C GLU A 45 8.85 20.03 -8.78
N LYS A 46 9.43 18.84 -8.97
CA LYS A 46 10.46 18.59 -9.99
C LYS A 46 10.01 17.63 -11.09
N TYR A 47 9.03 16.78 -10.81
CA TYR A 47 8.63 15.68 -11.69
C TYR A 47 7.11 15.57 -11.82
N THR A 48 6.64 15.06 -12.94
CA THR A 48 5.20 14.81 -13.14
C THR A 48 4.83 13.45 -12.55
N LEU A 49 3.76 13.41 -11.73
CA LEU A 49 3.22 12.13 -11.29
C LEU A 49 2.63 11.37 -12.49
N PRO A 50 2.99 10.08 -12.68
CA PRO A 50 2.37 9.26 -13.72
C PRO A 50 0.85 9.15 -13.52
N GLY A 51 0.09 9.00 -14.61
CA GLY A 51 -1.38 8.98 -14.58
C GLY A 51 -2.00 8.13 -13.46
N PRO A 52 -1.62 6.84 -13.31
CA PRO A 52 -2.12 6.00 -12.22
C PRO A 52 -1.81 6.57 -10.83
N CYS A 53 -0.62 7.11 -10.63
CA CYS A 53 -0.21 7.74 -9.37
C CYS A 53 -0.97 9.04 -9.09
N ALA A 54 -1.25 9.85 -10.11
CA ALA A 54 -2.08 11.03 -9.98
C ALA A 54 -3.51 10.67 -9.52
N PHE A 55 -4.09 9.60 -10.07
CA PHE A 55 -5.39 9.08 -9.62
C PHE A 55 -5.32 8.58 -8.17
N TYR A 56 -4.33 7.76 -7.82
CA TYR A 56 -4.20 7.27 -6.45
C TYR A 56 -4.07 8.42 -5.45
N TYR A 57 -3.34 9.48 -5.79
CA TYR A 57 -3.22 10.66 -4.93
C TYR A 57 -4.58 11.28 -4.54
N THR A 58 -5.59 11.24 -5.41
CA THR A 58 -6.93 11.81 -5.11
C THR A 58 -7.80 10.90 -4.26
N THR A 59 -7.47 9.61 -4.14
CA THR A 59 -8.29 8.63 -3.40
C THR A 59 -8.04 8.61 -1.89
N GLY A 60 -7.20 9.51 -1.38
CA GLY A 60 -6.91 9.64 0.05
C GLY A 60 -6.25 8.38 0.62
N PHE A 61 -6.75 7.90 1.75
CA PHE A 61 -6.20 6.75 2.49
C PHE A 61 -5.93 5.52 1.59
N PHE A 62 -6.87 5.15 0.73
CA PHE A 62 -6.74 3.97 -0.14
C PHE A 62 -5.62 4.13 -1.18
N GLY A 63 -5.34 5.36 -1.62
CA GLY A 63 -4.32 5.66 -2.60
C GLY A 63 -2.90 5.69 -2.07
N VAL A 64 -2.73 5.79 -0.75
CA VAL A 64 -1.41 5.85 -0.12
C VAL A 64 -0.62 4.57 -0.39
N PHE A 65 -1.26 3.40 -0.31
CA PHE A 65 -0.60 2.12 -0.55
C PHE A 65 0.10 2.04 -1.93
N PRO A 66 -0.61 2.21 -3.06
CA PRO A 66 0.03 2.15 -4.38
C PRO A 66 1.06 3.26 -4.59
N LEU A 67 0.85 4.46 -4.03
CA LEU A 67 1.82 5.56 -4.12
C LEU A 67 3.12 5.28 -3.35
N LEU A 68 3.03 4.76 -2.12
CA LEU A 68 4.20 4.35 -1.36
C LEU A 68 4.96 3.24 -2.07
N ARG A 69 4.25 2.27 -2.66
CA ARG A 69 4.88 1.22 -3.47
C ARG A 69 5.58 1.78 -4.71
N PHE A 70 5.02 2.83 -5.32
CA PHE A 70 5.69 3.57 -6.38
C PHE A 70 7.00 4.18 -5.88
N PHE A 71 6.99 4.97 -4.80
CA PHE A 71 8.21 5.59 -4.27
C PHE A 71 9.26 4.59 -3.80
N ILE A 72 8.85 3.49 -3.16
CA ILE A 72 9.76 2.41 -2.73
C ILE A 72 10.44 1.77 -3.95
N LYS A 73 9.71 1.54 -5.05
CA LYS A 73 10.31 0.99 -6.28
C LYS A 73 11.21 2.01 -6.97
N LEU A 74 10.80 3.27 -6.97
CA LEU A 74 11.55 4.39 -7.52
C LEU A 74 12.91 4.53 -6.83
N SER A 75 12.93 4.50 -5.49
CA SER A 75 14.16 4.57 -4.68
C SER A 75 15.09 3.38 -4.90
N GLN A 76 14.57 2.26 -5.39
CA GLN A 76 15.32 1.04 -5.67
C GLN A 76 15.71 0.94 -7.16
N ARG A 77 15.42 1.96 -7.98
CA ARG A 77 15.57 1.95 -9.43
C ARG A 77 14.95 0.71 -10.11
N LYS A 78 13.88 0.16 -9.51
CA LYS A 78 13.16 -0.98 -10.09
C LYS A 78 12.22 -0.52 -11.18
N LYS A 79 12.11 -1.32 -12.26
CA LYS A 79 11.16 -1.06 -13.35
C LYS A 79 9.73 -0.92 -12.82
N ILE A 80 9.09 0.19 -13.14
CA ILE A 80 7.68 0.48 -12.85
C ILE A 80 6.92 0.45 -14.18
N ARG A 81 5.77 -0.25 -14.25
CA ARG A 81 5.08 -0.55 -15.52
C ARG A 81 4.67 0.69 -16.33
N PHE A 82 4.43 1.81 -15.67
CA PHE A 82 3.84 3.01 -16.25
C PHE A 82 4.82 4.20 -16.35
N ILE A 83 6.12 3.97 -16.16
CA ILE A 83 7.20 4.94 -16.47
C ILE A 83 8.37 4.24 -17.16
N SER A 84 9.12 4.99 -17.97
CA SER A 84 10.36 4.49 -18.61
C SER A 84 11.49 4.36 -17.59
N LEU A 85 12.43 3.45 -17.79
CA LEU A 85 13.65 3.37 -16.96
C LEU A 85 14.55 4.60 -17.11
N ASN A 86 14.42 5.33 -18.22
CA ASN A 86 15.14 6.58 -18.49
C ASN A 86 14.35 7.81 -18.01
N ASP A 87 13.24 7.61 -17.29
CA ASP A 87 12.45 8.71 -16.76
C ASP A 87 13.26 9.49 -15.71
N PRO A 88 13.31 10.84 -15.79
CA PRO A 88 14.11 11.66 -14.88
C PRO A 88 13.65 11.52 -13.42
N GLY A 89 12.41 11.09 -13.17
CA GLY A 89 11.87 10.84 -11.84
C GLY A 89 12.65 9.82 -11.03
N TYR A 90 13.41 8.90 -11.65
CA TYR A 90 14.29 7.98 -10.93
C TYR A 90 15.43 8.69 -10.18
N ALA A 91 15.77 9.93 -10.55
CA ALA A 91 16.77 10.73 -9.85
C ALA A 91 16.26 11.34 -8.53
N PHE A 92 14.96 11.22 -8.21
CA PHE A 92 14.36 11.85 -7.03
C PHE A 92 15.04 11.49 -5.71
N PHE A 93 15.58 10.28 -5.58
CA PHE A 93 16.26 9.82 -4.36
C PHE A 93 17.79 9.93 -4.41
N ASP A 94 18.37 10.48 -5.49
CA ASP A 94 19.83 10.55 -5.65
C ASP A 94 20.47 11.61 -4.74
N ASP A 95 19.78 12.73 -4.52
CA ASP A 95 20.29 13.86 -3.74
C ASP A 95 20.36 13.60 -2.22
N LYS A 96 20.02 12.39 -1.75
CA LYS A 96 19.93 11.95 -0.33
C LYS A 96 19.04 12.80 0.59
N LYS A 97 18.46 13.90 0.11
CA LYS A 97 17.50 14.75 0.85
C LYS A 97 16.22 14.00 1.19
N HIS A 98 15.80 13.11 0.29
CA HIS A 98 14.61 12.29 0.45
C HIS A 98 15.04 10.83 0.65
N GLN A 99 14.35 10.13 1.54
CA GLN A 99 14.62 8.73 1.82
C GLN A 99 13.34 7.96 2.12
N ILE A 100 13.36 6.66 1.85
CA ILE A 100 12.26 5.77 2.22
C ILE A 100 12.37 5.45 3.71
N HIS A 101 11.36 5.90 4.47
CA HIS A 101 11.29 5.64 5.90
C HIS A 101 10.67 4.28 6.21
N ALA A 102 10.98 3.74 7.39
CA ALA A 102 10.49 2.44 7.85
C ALA A 102 8.96 2.35 7.87
N TRP A 103 8.28 3.44 8.24
CA TRP A 103 6.81 3.49 8.27
C TRP A 103 6.18 3.23 6.89
N MET A 104 6.84 3.62 5.79
CA MET A 104 6.34 3.39 4.42
C MET A 104 6.35 1.89 4.07
N LYS A 105 7.38 1.18 4.53
CA LYS A 105 7.51 -0.27 4.40
C LYS A 105 6.50 -0.99 5.28
N LEU A 106 6.35 -0.55 6.53
CA LEU A 106 5.35 -1.08 7.47
C LEU A 106 3.93 -0.89 6.93
N TYR A 107 3.59 0.29 6.43
CA TYR A 107 2.30 0.57 5.82
C TYR A 107 2.03 -0.38 4.64
N SER A 108 3.03 -0.54 3.76
CA SER A 108 2.92 -1.49 2.65
C SER A 108 2.71 -2.93 3.12
N LEU A 109 3.40 -3.34 4.19
CA LEU A 109 3.28 -4.67 4.77
C LEU A 109 1.89 -4.90 5.36
N LEU A 110 1.33 -3.93 6.09
CA LEU A 110 -0.03 -4.00 6.64
C LEU A 110 -1.07 -4.21 5.54
N TRP A 111 -0.94 -3.50 4.42
CA TRP A 111 -1.84 -3.66 3.27
C TRP A 111 -1.69 -5.01 2.58
N PHE A 112 -0.46 -5.52 2.41
CA PHE A 112 -0.26 -6.87 1.88
C PHE A 112 -0.83 -7.94 2.82
N ALA A 113 -0.60 -7.81 4.12
CA ALA A 113 -1.14 -8.72 5.12
C ALA A 113 -2.67 -8.69 5.15
N ALA A 114 -3.28 -7.51 5.12
CA ALA A 114 -4.74 -7.35 5.04
C ALA A 114 -5.30 -7.99 3.77
N THR A 115 -4.65 -7.77 2.62
CA THR A 115 -5.04 -8.38 1.35
C THR A 115 -4.98 -9.90 1.41
N ALA A 116 -3.89 -10.46 1.97
CA ALA A 116 -3.75 -11.90 2.15
C ALA A 116 -4.84 -12.47 3.07
N CYS A 117 -5.17 -11.77 4.16
CA CYS A 117 -6.28 -12.14 5.05
C CYS A 117 -7.62 -12.17 4.30
N TYR A 118 -7.92 -11.16 3.48
CA TYR A 118 -9.15 -11.14 2.70
C TYR A 118 -9.21 -12.20 1.60
N ILE A 119 -8.07 -12.56 1.00
CA ILE A 119 -8.00 -13.69 0.07
C ILE A 119 -8.35 -14.99 0.81
N LEU A 120 -7.76 -15.22 2.00
CA LEU A 120 -8.07 -16.40 2.80
C LEU A 120 -9.54 -16.42 3.24
N PHE A 121 -10.07 -15.28 3.70
CA PHE A 121 -11.50 -15.11 3.99
C PHE A 121 -12.37 -15.51 2.80
N ALA A 122 -12.06 -15.02 1.60
CA ALA A 122 -12.82 -15.35 0.39
C ALA A 122 -12.71 -16.84 0.03
N VAL A 123 -11.51 -17.43 0.12
CA VAL A 123 -11.30 -18.86 -0.17
C VAL A 123 -12.08 -19.74 0.79
N PHE A 124 -11.97 -19.53 2.10
CA PHE A 124 -12.75 -20.30 3.08
C PHE A 124 -14.25 -20.01 2.99
N GLY A 125 -14.62 -18.76 2.65
CA GLY A 125 -15.98 -18.32 2.36
C GLY A 125 -16.62 -19.11 1.21
N LEU A 126 -15.89 -19.28 0.11
CA LEU A 126 -16.36 -20.01 -1.08
C LEU A 126 -16.43 -21.53 -0.89
N LEU A 127 -15.70 -22.05 0.10
CA LEU A 127 -15.70 -23.49 0.45
C LEU A 127 -16.83 -23.87 1.43
N LEU A 128 -17.61 -22.90 1.91
CA LEU A 128 -18.79 -23.17 2.72
C LEU A 128 -19.88 -23.85 1.87
N PRO A 129 -20.44 -24.98 2.34
CA PRO A 129 -21.49 -25.72 1.65
C PRO A 129 -22.84 -25.00 1.68
#